data_AF-A0AAD4G5S4-F1
#
_entry.id   AF-A0AAD4G5S4-F1
#
_cell.length_a   1.000
_cell.length_b   1.000
_cell.length_c   1.000
_cell.angle_alpha   90.00
_cell.angle_beta   90.00
_cell.angle_gamma   90.00
#
_symmetry.space_group_name_H-M   'P 1'
#
loop_
_entity.id
_entity.type
_entity.pdbx_description
1 polymer ?
#
loop_
_entity_poly.entity_id
_entity_poly.type
_entity_poly.pdbx_seq_one_letter_code
_entity_poly.pdbx_strand_id
1 'polypeptide(L)'
;SKRSQKKFITTFDEYLEAVLQQAIDRSEDRICDIKSYIDIRRDTLAVKPAFALSEMGLDIPDEIMSHPTIQEMAMASVDMVGIYNDFASYDVEQSRGDDNHNIVTIVMNMLGTDVNGII
;
A
#
# COMPACT_ATOMS: atom_id res chain seq x y z
N SER A 1 -12.58 -16.33 13.55
CA SER A 1 -11.96 -17.65 13.82
C SER A 1 -10.50 -17.46 14.27
N LYS A 2 -9.85 -18.46 14.88
CA LYS A 2 -8.40 -18.38 15.24
C LYS A 2 -7.52 -18.08 14.01
N ARG A 3 -7.94 -18.53 12.84
CA ARG A 3 -7.28 -18.27 11.56
C ARG A 3 -7.32 -16.80 11.16
N SER A 4 -8.50 -16.17 11.13
CA SER A 4 -8.63 -14.74 10.82
C SER A 4 -7.85 -13.88 11.82
N GLN A 5 -7.82 -14.26 13.10
CA GLN A 5 -6.99 -13.60 14.12
C GLN A 5 -5.49 -13.68 13.78
N LYS A 6 -4.98 -14.88 13.45
CA LYS A 6 -3.59 -15.06 13.05
C LYS A 6 -3.26 -14.24 11.80
N LYS A 7 -4.11 -14.30 10.77
CA LYS A 7 -3.93 -13.54 9.53
C LYS A 7 -3.90 -12.03 9.81
N PHE A 8 -4.85 -11.55 10.60
CA PHE A 8 -4.90 -10.14 11.00
C PHE A 8 -3.60 -9.71 11.69
N ILE A 9 -3.17 -10.43 12.73
CA ILE A 9 -1.92 -10.12 13.46
C ILE A 9 -0.73 -10.06 12.50
N THR A 10 -0.53 -11.09 11.68
CA THR A 10 0.59 -11.11 10.71
C THR A 10 0.55 -9.92 9.76
N THR A 11 -0.59 -9.66 9.11
CA THR A 11 -0.69 -8.54 8.16
C THR A 11 -0.62 -7.18 8.84
N PHE A 12 -0.98 -7.09 10.12
CA PHE A 12 -0.91 -5.85 10.89
C PHE A 12 0.52 -5.56 11.34
N ASP A 13 1.30 -6.59 11.70
CA ASP A 13 2.73 -6.47 11.96
C ASP A 13 3.47 -5.98 10.70
N GLU A 14 3.20 -6.59 9.53
CA GLU A 14 3.74 -6.15 8.23
C GLU A 14 3.40 -4.68 7.95
N TYR A 15 2.15 -4.28 8.22
CA TYR A 15 1.72 -2.87 8.09
C TYR A 15 2.51 -1.94 9.01
N LEU A 16 2.68 -2.30 10.29
CA LEU A 16 3.40 -1.48 11.27
C LEU A 16 4.88 -1.32 10.89
N GLU A 17 5.52 -2.39 10.41
CA GLU A 17 6.90 -2.34 9.92
C GLU A 17 7.03 -1.43 8.69
N ALA A 18 6.09 -1.52 7.75
CA ALA A 18 6.11 -0.71 6.54
C ALA A 18 5.86 0.78 6.82
N VAL A 19 4.90 1.14 7.69
CA VAL A 19 4.67 2.55 8.05
C VAL A 19 5.82 3.13 8.87
N LEU A 20 6.51 2.31 9.67
CA LEU A 20 7.75 2.72 10.32
C LEU A 20 8.83 3.05 9.29
N GLN A 21 9.03 2.19 8.30
CA GLN A 21 10.00 2.43 7.24
C GLN A 21 9.65 3.69 6.42
N GLN A 22 8.36 3.90 6.09
CA GLN A 22 7.89 5.12 5.45
C GLN A 22 8.17 6.38 6.30
N ALA A 23 8.02 6.30 7.62
CA ALA A 23 8.34 7.41 8.51
C ALA A 23 9.84 7.72 8.54
N ILE A 24 10.69 6.69 8.51
CA ILE A 24 12.16 6.83 8.41
C ILE A 24 12.52 7.52 7.09
N ASP A 25 12.02 7.03 5.96
CA ASP A 25 12.29 7.60 4.65
C ASP A 25 11.88 9.08 4.56
N ARG A 26 10.72 9.42 5.13
CA ARG A 26 10.22 10.80 5.25
C ARG A 26 11.16 11.68 6.08
N SER A 27 11.68 11.16 7.20
CA SER A 27 12.62 11.90 8.06
C SER A 27 13.96 12.19 7.38
N GLU A 28 14.30 11.42 6.35
CA GLU A 28 15.52 11.56 5.56
C GLU A 28 15.29 12.23 4.20
N ASP A 29 14.09 12.73 3.95
CA ASP A 29 13.68 13.35 2.67
C ASP A 29 13.95 12.45 1.45
N ARG A 30 13.74 11.13 1.64
CA ARG A 30 14.07 10.11 0.64
C ARG A 30 12.88 9.85 -0.29
N ILE A 31 13.08 10.11 -1.58
CA ILE A 31 12.16 9.69 -2.66
C ILE A 31 12.66 8.35 -3.21
N CYS A 32 11.80 7.32 -3.18
CA CYS A 32 12.14 5.99 -3.67
C CYS A 32 11.88 5.83 -5.18
N ASP A 33 12.47 4.81 -5.80
CA ASP A 33 12.13 4.41 -7.17
C ASP A 33 10.77 3.69 -7.23
N ILE A 34 10.19 3.57 -8.44
CA ILE A 34 8.87 2.96 -8.65
C ILE A 34 8.78 1.54 -8.10
N LYS A 35 9.83 0.72 -8.24
CA LYS A 35 9.80 -0.66 -7.77
C LYS A 35 9.77 -0.68 -6.24
N SER A 36 10.64 0.09 -5.61
CA SER A 36 10.70 0.25 -4.16
C SER A 36 9.37 0.79 -3.60
N TYR A 37 8.73 1.73 -4.30
CA TYR A 37 7.40 2.22 -3.99
C TYR A 37 6.34 1.10 -4.03
N ILE A 38 6.25 0.32 -5.11
CA ILE A 38 5.25 -0.76 -5.21
C ILE A 38 5.42 -1.76 -4.07
N ASP A 39 6.67 -2.13 -3.78
CA ASP A 39 7.00 -3.10 -2.74
C ASP A 39 6.53 -2.62 -1.36
N ILE A 40 6.82 -1.37 -0.97
CA ILE A 40 6.42 -0.84 0.34
C ILE A 40 4.95 -0.41 0.40
N ARG A 41 4.39 0.15 -0.69
CA ARG A 41 3.04 0.73 -0.69
C ARG A 41 1.96 -0.32 -0.44
N ARG A 42 2.19 -1.54 -0.92
CA ARG A 42 1.30 -2.70 -0.65
C ARG A 42 1.12 -2.98 0.83
N ASP A 43 2.06 -2.57 1.66
CA ASP A 43 2.05 -2.77 3.10
C ASP A 43 1.71 -1.52 3.91
N THR A 44 1.76 -0.30 3.35
CA THR A 44 1.45 0.94 4.11
C THR A 44 -0.03 1.34 4.12
N LEU A 45 -0.90 0.61 3.43
CA LEU A 45 -2.32 0.97 3.24
C LEU A 45 -3.30 0.32 4.23
N ALA A 46 -2.84 -0.61 5.06
CA ALA A 46 -3.68 -1.45 5.93
C ALA A 46 -4.80 -2.24 5.21
N VAL A 47 -4.75 -2.37 3.87
CA VAL A 47 -5.74 -3.14 3.08
C VAL A 47 -5.64 -4.64 3.39
N LYS A 48 -4.42 -5.19 3.52
CA LYS A 48 -4.21 -6.61 3.88
C LYS A 48 -4.84 -6.96 5.25
N PRO A 49 -4.63 -6.17 6.33
CA PRO A 49 -5.40 -6.31 7.57
C PRO A 49 -6.91 -6.23 7.38
N ALA A 50 -7.41 -5.31 6.55
CA ALA A 50 -8.84 -5.15 6.30
C ALA A 50 -9.47 -6.37 5.63
N PHE A 51 -8.74 -7.06 4.74
CA PHE A 51 -9.17 -8.34 4.19
C PHE A 51 -9.31 -9.41 5.27
N ALA A 52 -8.34 -9.52 6.20
CA ALA A 52 -8.41 -10.48 7.30
C ALA A 52 -9.64 -10.24 8.20
N LEU A 53 -10.03 -8.99 8.41
CA LEU A 53 -11.27 -8.62 9.11
C LEU A 53 -12.51 -8.96 8.29
N SER A 54 -12.51 -8.68 6.99
CA SER A 54 -13.64 -8.93 6.09
C SER A 54 -13.95 -10.43 5.93
N GLU A 55 -12.93 -11.27 5.99
CA GLU A 55 -13.05 -12.74 5.96
C GLU A 55 -13.59 -13.31 7.28
N MET A 56 -13.64 -12.52 8.34
CA MET A 56 -14.01 -13.01 9.67
C MET A 56 -15.49 -13.46 9.70
N GLY A 57 -15.70 -14.75 9.91
CA GLY A 57 -17.04 -15.34 10.02
C GLY A 57 -17.63 -15.84 8.70
N LEU A 58 -16.88 -15.74 7.59
CA LEU A 58 -17.30 -16.28 6.29
C LEU A 58 -16.94 -17.77 6.10
N ASP A 59 -16.14 -18.35 7.01
CA ASP A 59 -15.69 -19.76 7.00
C ASP A 59 -15.19 -20.26 5.63
N ILE A 60 -14.50 -19.39 4.87
CA ILE A 60 -13.98 -19.69 3.54
C ILE A 60 -12.83 -20.73 3.65
N PRO A 61 -12.85 -21.84 2.89
CA PRO A 61 -11.77 -22.83 2.91
C PRO A 61 -10.38 -22.25 2.56
N ASP A 62 -9.32 -22.80 3.15
CA ASP A 62 -7.93 -22.39 2.90
C ASP A 62 -7.54 -22.52 1.43
N GLU A 63 -7.93 -23.62 0.79
CA GLU A 63 -7.65 -23.90 -0.63
C GLU A 63 -8.19 -22.81 -1.58
N ILE A 64 -9.36 -22.24 -1.26
CA ILE A 64 -9.96 -21.15 -2.03
C ILE A 64 -9.16 -19.86 -1.82
N MET A 65 -8.86 -19.52 -0.56
CA MET A 65 -8.08 -18.32 -0.25
C MET A 65 -6.65 -18.40 -0.81
N SER A 66 -6.06 -19.59 -0.88
CA SER A 66 -4.73 -19.81 -1.46
C SER A 66 -4.72 -19.96 -2.98
N HIS A 67 -5.89 -19.97 -3.63
CA HIS A 67 -5.98 -20.13 -5.07
C HIS A 67 -5.24 -18.95 -5.76
N PRO A 68 -4.36 -19.20 -6.74
CA PRO A 68 -3.53 -18.16 -7.35
C PRO A 68 -4.32 -16.95 -7.84
N THR A 69 -5.44 -17.17 -8.53
CA THR A 69 -6.33 -16.10 -9.00
C THR A 69 -6.90 -15.24 -7.88
N ILE A 70 -7.19 -15.81 -6.70
CA ILE A 70 -7.69 -15.05 -5.55
C ILE A 70 -6.59 -14.19 -4.95
N GLN A 71 -5.37 -14.74 -4.84
CA GLN A 71 -4.19 -13.99 -4.38
C GLN A 71 -3.82 -12.84 -5.32
N GLU A 72 -3.83 -13.09 -6.63
CA GLU A 72 -3.59 -12.08 -7.66
C GLU A 72 -4.65 -10.97 -7.62
N MET A 73 -5.93 -11.35 -7.52
CA MET A 73 -7.03 -10.38 -7.38
C MET A 73 -6.92 -9.55 -6.11
N ALA A 74 -6.56 -10.17 -4.97
CA ALA A 74 -6.34 -9.45 -3.72
C ALA A 74 -5.19 -8.45 -3.86
N MET A 75 -4.08 -8.84 -4.49
CA MET A 75 -2.94 -7.94 -4.69
C MET A 75 -3.25 -6.81 -5.67
N ALA A 76 -3.94 -7.10 -6.77
CA ALA A 76 -4.40 -6.06 -7.71
C ALA A 76 -5.35 -5.07 -7.02
N SER A 77 -6.19 -5.54 -6.09
CA SER A 77 -7.07 -4.67 -5.29
C SER A 77 -6.25 -3.75 -4.37
N VAL A 78 -5.19 -4.27 -3.74
CA VAL A 78 -4.26 -3.46 -2.93
C VAL A 78 -3.60 -2.38 -3.80
N ASP A 79 -3.09 -2.75 -4.98
CA ASP A 79 -2.43 -1.82 -5.90
C ASP A 79 -3.38 -0.71 -6.36
N MET A 80 -4.61 -1.08 -6.75
CA MET A 80 -5.64 -0.12 -7.16
C MET A 80 -5.99 0.86 -6.05
N VAL A 81 -6.18 0.37 -4.82
CA VAL A 81 -6.48 1.23 -3.66
C VAL A 81 -5.30 2.16 -3.39
N GLY A 82 -4.07 1.67 -3.48
CA GLY A 82 -2.86 2.47 -3.27
C GLY A 82 -2.71 3.61 -4.26
N ILE A 83 -2.75 3.29 -5.55
CA ILE A 83 -2.64 4.28 -6.62
C ILE A 83 -3.78 5.31 -6.51
N TYR A 84 -5.01 4.87 -6.28
CA TYR A 84 -6.13 5.79 -6.10
C TYR A 84 -5.96 6.68 -4.86
N ASN A 85 -5.49 6.12 -3.75
CA ASN A 85 -5.24 6.90 -2.53
C ASN A 85 -4.22 7.99 -2.81
N ASP A 86 -3.11 7.67 -3.47
CA ASP A 86 -2.06 8.63 -3.81
C ASP A 86 -2.59 9.79 -4.66
N PHE A 87 -3.38 9.51 -5.70
CA PHE A 87 -4.00 10.56 -6.51
C PHE A 87 -4.97 11.42 -5.70
N ALA A 88 -5.78 10.80 -4.85
CA ALA A 88 -6.78 11.50 -4.05
C ALA A 88 -6.17 12.32 -2.90
N SER A 89 -5.02 11.91 -2.37
CA SER A 89 -4.34 12.57 -1.25
C SER A 89 -3.23 13.52 -1.68
N TYR A 90 -2.79 13.47 -2.95
CA TYR A 90 -1.61 14.18 -3.44
C TYR A 90 -1.56 15.66 -3.05
N ASP A 91 -2.63 16.43 -3.34
CA ASP A 91 -2.68 17.87 -3.04
C ASP A 91 -2.50 18.16 -1.54
N VAL A 92 -3.02 17.28 -0.68
CA VAL A 92 -2.89 17.40 0.77
C VAL A 92 -1.47 17.06 1.20
N GLU A 93 -0.89 15.99 0.67
CA GLU A 93 0.44 15.51 1.04
C GLU A 93 1.54 16.48 0.60
N GLN A 94 1.51 16.96 -0.65
CA GLN A 94 2.51 17.90 -1.16
C GLN A 94 2.45 19.25 -0.43
N SER A 95 1.24 19.71 -0.06
CA SER A 95 1.09 20.96 0.72
C SER A 95 1.74 20.89 2.11
N ARG A 96 2.01 19.68 2.61
CA ARG A 96 2.64 19.41 3.91
C ARG A 96 4.11 19.02 3.78
N GLY A 97 4.61 18.80 2.56
CA GLY A 97 5.94 18.22 2.31
C GLY A 97 6.02 16.74 2.73
N ASP A 98 4.91 16.01 2.63
CA ASP A 98 4.76 14.62 3.08
C ASP A 98 4.60 13.63 1.90
N ASP A 99 4.81 14.08 0.66
CA ASP A 99 4.51 13.38 -0.59
C ASP A 99 5.66 12.52 -1.14
N ASN A 100 6.76 12.37 -0.42
CA ASN A 100 7.94 11.60 -0.87
C ASN A 100 7.66 10.12 -1.18
N HIS A 101 6.58 9.56 -0.63
CA HIS A 101 6.11 8.19 -0.87
C HIS A 101 4.86 8.13 -1.76
N ASN A 102 4.50 9.24 -2.39
CA ASN A 102 3.38 9.33 -3.32
C ASN A 102 3.86 9.08 -4.76
N ILE A 103 3.17 8.21 -5.51
CA ILE A 103 3.54 7.86 -6.88
C ILE A 103 3.60 9.06 -7.82
N VAL A 104 2.76 10.07 -7.59
CA VAL A 104 2.74 11.31 -8.37
C VAL A 104 4.10 12.00 -8.27
N THR A 105 4.61 12.20 -7.04
CA THR A 105 5.93 12.78 -6.77
C THR A 105 7.07 11.95 -7.33
N ILE A 106 6.99 10.62 -7.16
CA ILE A 106 8.02 9.69 -7.65
C ILE A 106 8.12 9.76 -9.18
N VAL A 107 6.99 9.72 -9.90
CA VAL A 107 6.97 9.77 -11.36
C VAL A 107 7.43 11.14 -11.87
N MET A 108 6.99 12.24 -11.26
CA MET A 108 7.48 13.58 -11.61
C MET A 108 8.99 13.69 -11.46
N ASN A 109 9.54 13.21 -10.35
CA ASN A 109 10.98 13.22 -10.08
C ASN A 109 11.75 12.35 -11.10
N MET A 110 11.21 11.17 -11.43
CA MET A 110 11.82 10.26 -12.40
C MET A 110 11.85 10.83 -13.83
N LEU A 111 10.75 11.46 -14.25
CA LEU A 111 10.61 12.01 -15.61
C LEU A 111 11.11 13.45 -15.76
N GLY A 112 11.44 14.13 -14.65
CA GLY A 112 11.80 15.55 -14.66
C GLY A 112 10.66 16.43 -15.14
N THR A 113 9.43 16.13 -14.71
CA THR A 113 8.20 16.82 -15.16
C THR A 113 7.39 17.38 -13.99
N ASP A 114 6.24 17.97 -14.29
CA ASP A 114 5.29 18.48 -13.30
C ASP A 114 3.98 17.65 -13.28
N VAL A 115 3.02 18.06 -12.45
CA VAL A 115 1.75 17.35 -12.27
C VAL A 115 0.95 17.22 -13.58
N ASN A 116 1.09 18.17 -14.51
CA ASN A 116 0.40 18.11 -15.80
C ASN A 116 1.09 17.16 -16.79
N GLY A 117 2.38 16.86 -16.58
CA GLY A 117 3.13 15.93 -17.42
C GLY A 117 2.92 14.45 -17.08
N ILE A 118 2.23 14.14 -15.99
CA ILE A 118 1.99 12.77 -15.50
C ILE A 118 0.52 12.31 -15.57
N ILE A 119 -0.41 13.25 -15.81
CA ILE A 119 -1.84 12.98 -16.03
C ILE A 119 -2.07 12.84 -17.54
#